data_AF-M0FCU4-F1
#
_entry.id   AF-M0FCU4-F1
#
_cell.length_a   1.000
_cell.length_b   1.000
_cell.length_c   1.000
_cell.angle_alpha   90.00
_cell.angle_beta   90.00
_cell.angle_gamma   90.00
#
_symmetry.space_group_name_H-M   'P 1'
#
loop_
_entity.id
_entity.type
_entity.pdbx_description
1 polymer ?
#
loop_
_entity_poly.entity_id
_entity_poly.type
_entity_poly.pdbx_seq_one_letter_code
_entity_poly.pdbx_strand_id
1 'polypeptide(L)'
;MTGDERTADVEPALRSYGVSVESIDPGDPLELTYMTAFPGREIHRGEIGRALNALIDRAEADEWEPVRVEGTVVRSPGDVLGTWHAEADWFEALNSYEISETEFSARVLDTVSHETEGEPGDETEGGAPDAPETDEEADR
;
A
#
# COMPACT_ATOMS: atom_id res chain seq x y z
N MET A 1 -24.90 14.44 -4.82
CA MET A 1 -24.28 14.40 -3.49
C MET A 1 -22.91 13.85 -3.72
N THR A 2 -21.91 14.70 -3.55
CA THR A 2 -20.52 14.45 -3.90
C THR A 2 -19.93 13.56 -2.81
N GLY A 3 -19.30 12.43 -3.16
CA GLY A 3 -18.68 11.49 -2.20
C GLY A 3 -17.70 12.14 -1.22
N ASP A 4 -17.17 13.31 -1.59
CA ASP A 4 -16.28 14.19 -0.82
C ASP A 4 -16.72 14.44 0.64
N GLU A 5 -18.04 14.57 0.91
CA GLU A 5 -18.54 14.88 2.26
C GLU A 5 -18.58 13.65 3.18
N ARG A 6 -18.63 12.43 2.64
CA ARG A 6 -18.86 11.20 3.44
C ARG A 6 -17.61 10.65 4.11
N THR A 7 -16.44 11.07 3.65
CA THR A 7 -15.13 10.56 4.05
C THR A 7 -14.17 11.68 4.47
N ALA A 8 -14.64 12.94 4.45
CA ALA A 8 -13.86 14.12 4.82
C ALA A 8 -13.21 14.03 6.22
N ASP A 9 -13.85 13.33 7.16
CA ASP A 9 -13.34 13.17 8.52
C ASP A 9 -12.39 11.97 8.69
N VAL A 10 -12.19 11.13 7.65
CA VAL A 10 -11.39 9.89 7.74
C VAL A 10 -9.89 10.18 7.89
N GLU A 11 -9.34 11.12 7.12
CA GLU A 11 -7.92 11.49 7.23
C GLU A 11 -7.52 11.99 8.64
N PRO A 12 -8.28 12.92 9.27
CA PRO A 12 -8.03 13.31 10.65
C PRO A 12 -8.00 12.13 11.63
N ALA A 13 -8.91 11.15 11.49
CA ALA A 13 -8.92 9.95 12.32
C ALA A 13 -7.65 9.11 12.10
N LEU A 14 -7.32 8.78 10.85
CA LEU A 14 -6.11 8.02 10.52
C LEU A 14 -4.86 8.66 11.14
N ARG A 15 -4.72 9.98 11.03
CA ARG A 15 -3.61 10.72 11.64
C ARG A 15 -3.63 10.65 13.18
N SER A 16 -4.79 10.70 13.81
CA SER A 16 -4.93 10.54 15.25
C SER A 16 -4.48 9.15 15.73
N TYR A 17 -4.59 8.12 14.89
CA TYR A 17 -4.12 6.76 15.16
C TYR A 17 -2.63 6.58 14.80
N GLY A 18 -1.94 7.66 14.43
CA GLY A 18 -0.52 7.65 14.10
C GLY A 18 -0.20 7.11 12.70
N VAL A 19 -1.17 7.17 11.78
CA VAL A 19 -0.94 6.89 10.35
C VAL A 19 -0.46 8.16 9.66
N SER A 20 0.69 8.09 8.99
CA SER A 20 1.25 9.22 8.23
C SER A 20 0.60 9.32 6.85
N VAL A 21 -0.63 9.86 6.80
CA VAL A 21 -1.41 10.01 5.56
C VAL A 21 -0.75 11.02 4.61
N GLU A 22 -0.42 10.56 3.41
CA GLU A 22 0.13 11.36 2.30
C GLU A 22 -0.99 11.87 1.40
N SER A 23 -1.96 11.02 1.08
CA SER A 23 -3.10 11.37 0.22
C SER A 23 -4.30 10.47 0.53
N ILE A 24 -5.49 11.02 0.38
CA ILE A 24 -6.76 10.30 0.50
C ILE A 24 -7.70 10.78 -0.61
N ASP A 25 -8.31 9.85 -1.33
CA ASP A 25 -9.30 10.14 -2.35
C ASP A 25 -10.64 9.47 -1.95
N PRO A 26 -11.67 10.27 -1.58
CA PRO A 26 -12.93 9.82 -0.94
C PRO A 26 -13.90 9.03 -1.84
N GLY A 27 -13.40 8.33 -2.85
CA GLY A 27 -14.18 7.61 -3.85
C GLY A 27 -14.74 6.26 -3.37
N ASP A 28 -15.18 5.47 -4.35
CA ASP A 28 -15.50 4.05 -4.21
C ASP A 28 -14.73 3.31 -5.33
N PRO A 29 -13.54 2.74 -5.04
CA PRO A 29 -12.95 2.59 -3.71
C PRO A 29 -12.40 3.89 -3.09
N LEU A 30 -12.31 3.92 -1.76
CA LEU A 30 -11.53 4.90 -1.00
C LEU A 30 -10.04 4.60 -1.21
N GLU A 31 -9.33 5.51 -1.86
CA GLU A 31 -7.89 5.36 -2.13
C GLU A 31 -7.10 6.06 -1.01
N LEU A 32 -6.33 5.28 -0.24
CA LEU A 32 -5.51 5.77 0.87
C LEU A 32 -4.04 5.53 0.57
N THR A 33 -3.23 6.60 0.56
CA THR A 33 -1.76 6.48 0.54
C THR A 33 -1.18 6.99 1.84
N TYR A 34 -0.33 6.18 2.48
CA TYR A 34 0.38 6.57 3.71
C TYR A 34 1.84 6.14 3.70
N MET A 35 2.68 6.95 4.34
CA MET A 35 4.09 6.66 4.48
C MET A 35 4.33 5.72 5.67
N THR A 36 5.13 4.67 5.48
CA THR A 36 5.55 3.79 6.58
C THR A 36 6.58 4.49 7.45
N ALA A 37 6.45 4.32 8.76
CA ALA A 37 7.46 4.76 9.74
C ALA A 37 8.52 3.67 10.02
N PHE A 38 8.38 2.49 9.43
CA PHE A 38 9.22 1.33 9.75
C PHE A 38 10.30 1.11 8.68
N PRO A 39 11.55 0.82 9.10
CA PRO A 39 12.57 0.38 8.18
C PRO A 39 12.25 -1.04 7.69
N GLY A 40 12.32 -1.28 6.38
CA GLY A 40 12.08 -2.61 5.84
C GLY A 40 11.76 -2.61 4.34
N ARG A 41 11.56 -3.83 3.81
CA ARG A 41 11.09 -4.10 2.43
C ARG A 41 9.68 -4.69 2.39
N GLU A 42 9.02 -4.76 3.54
CA GLU A 42 7.69 -5.35 3.69
C GLU A 42 6.83 -4.40 4.52
N ILE A 43 5.53 -4.37 4.21
CA ILE A 43 4.55 -3.58 4.97
C ILE A 43 4.45 -4.12 6.40
N HIS A 44 4.61 -3.24 7.38
CA HIS A 44 4.48 -3.62 8.78
C HIS A 44 3.01 -3.89 9.13
N ARG A 45 2.68 -5.12 9.52
CA ARG A 45 1.29 -5.54 9.84
C ARG A 45 0.61 -4.65 10.88
N GLY A 46 1.37 -4.18 11.88
CA GLY A 46 0.85 -3.28 12.91
C GLY A 46 0.50 -1.88 12.39
N GLU A 47 1.02 -1.45 11.23
CA GLU A 47 0.58 -0.21 10.60
C GLU A 47 -0.78 -0.37 9.95
N ILE A 48 -0.97 -1.48 9.22
CA ILE A 48 -2.27 -1.84 8.65
C ILE A 48 -3.31 -1.89 9.77
N GLY A 49 -3.02 -2.59 10.88
CA GLY A 49 -3.94 -2.66 12.01
C GLY A 49 -4.33 -1.28 12.58
N ARG A 50 -3.40 -0.32 12.67
CA ARG A 50 -3.73 1.05 13.12
C ARG A 50 -4.64 1.79 12.14
N ALA A 51 -4.40 1.63 10.84
CA ALA A 51 -5.26 2.20 9.81
C ALA A 51 -6.66 1.58 9.85
N LEU A 52 -6.74 0.25 9.96
CA LEU A 52 -8.02 -0.47 10.07
C LEU A 52 -8.80 -0.06 11.31
N ASN A 53 -8.17 0.04 12.48
CA ASN A 53 -8.85 0.47 13.70
C ASN A 53 -9.47 1.85 13.54
N ALA A 54 -8.76 2.81 12.95
CA ALA A 54 -9.31 4.14 12.70
C ALA A 54 -10.55 4.11 11.78
N LEU A 55 -10.57 3.22 10.77
CA LEU A 55 -11.69 3.05 9.86
C LEU A 55 -12.87 2.32 10.52
N ILE A 56 -12.58 1.28 11.31
CA ILE A 56 -13.57 0.49 12.04
C ILE A 56 -14.27 1.36 13.09
N ASP A 57 -13.51 2.06 13.94
CA ASP A 57 -14.07 2.91 15.00
C ASP A 57 -15.02 3.96 14.43
N ARG A 58 -14.70 4.51 13.24
CA ARG A 58 -15.57 5.45 12.52
C ARG A 58 -16.81 4.78 11.91
N ALA A 59 -16.67 3.57 11.40
CA ALA A 59 -17.80 2.82 10.85
C ALA A 59 -18.79 2.47 11.96
N GLU A 60 -18.29 2.02 13.11
CA GLU A 60 -19.09 1.68 14.30
C GLU A 60 -19.79 2.90 14.91
N ALA A 61 -19.20 4.09 14.76
CA ALA A 61 -19.80 5.34 15.22
C ALA A 61 -20.82 5.94 14.22
N ASP A 62 -21.12 5.26 13.11
CA ASP A 62 -21.93 5.77 11.98
C ASP A 62 -21.38 7.13 11.44
N GLU A 63 -20.08 7.38 11.60
CA GLU A 63 -19.41 8.62 11.19
C GLU A 63 -18.93 8.57 9.74
N TRP A 64 -18.98 7.39 9.11
CA TRP A 64 -18.82 7.22 7.66
C TRP A 64 -19.52 5.93 7.18
N GLU A 65 -19.85 5.87 5.89
CA GLU A 65 -20.42 4.67 5.26
C GLU A 65 -19.28 3.88 4.60
N PRO A 66 -18.96 2.66 5.07
CA PRO A 66 -17.81 1.90 4.59
C PRO A 66 -17.94 1.54 3.11
N VAL A 67 -16.87 1.80 2.37
CA VAL A 67 -16.68 1.40 0.98
C VAL A 67 -15.46 0.49 0.88
N ARG A 68 -15.19 -0.08 -0.31
CA ARG A 68 -13.91 -0.76 -0.53
C ARG A 68 -12.76 0.23 -0.29
N VAL A 69 -11.76 -0.17 0.47
CA VAL A 69 -10.57 0.64 0.75
C VAL A 69 -9.38 0.02 0.04
N GLU A 70 -8.66 0.82 -0.73
CA GLU A 70 -7.38 0.48 -1.35
C GLU A 70 -6.27 1.25 -0.61
N GLY A 71 -5.46 0.53 0.17
CA GLY A 71 -4.34 1.11 0.92
C GLY A 71 -3.02 0.92 0.18
N THR A 72 -2.32 2.01 -0.09
CA THR A 72 -0.96 2.03 -0.65
C THR A 72 0.02 2.51 0.41
N VAL A 73 1.09 1.75 0.61
CA VAL A 73 2.13 2.07 1.59
C VAL A 73 3.39 2.50 0.86
N VAL A 74 3.92 3.66 1.20
CA VAL A 74 5.15 4.20 0.58
C VAL A 74 6.28 4.32 1.60
N ARG A 75 7.52 4.10 1.18
CA ARG A 75 8.72 4.42 2.00
C ARG A 75 9.10 5.89 1.87
N SER A 76 8.86 6.46 0.70
CA SER A 76 9.05 7.87 0.38
C SER A 76 8.18 8.23 -0.84
N PRO A 77 7.96 9.52 -1.14
CA PRO A 77 7.14 9.92 -2.29
C PRO A 77 7.62 9.25 -3.59
N GLY A 78 6.75 8.44 -4.20
CA GLY A 78 7.04 7.69 -5.42
C GLY A 78 7.77 6.34 -5.24
N ASP A 79 8.04 5.93 -4.01
CA ASP A 79 8.65 4.63 -3.68
C ASP A 79 7.66 3.78 -2.89
N VAL A 80 6.84 3.02 -3.62
CA VAL A 80 5.78 2.18 -3.06
C VAL A 80 6.39 0.86 -2.54
N LEU A 81 5.92 0.46 -1.36
CA LEU A 81 6.33 -0.77 -0.66
C LEU A 81 5.36 -1.92 -0.93
N GLY A 82 4.11 -1.58 -1.19
CA GLY A 82 3.05 -2.53 -1.44
C GLY A 82 1.66 -1.92 -1.24
N THR A 83 0.66 -2.77 -1.43
CA THR A 83 -0.74 -2.44 -1.31
C THR A 83 -1.48 -3.47 -0.46
N TRP A 84 -2.65 -3.08 0.02
CA TRP A 84 -3.64 -3.94 0.66
C TRP A 84 -5.02 -3.41 0.34
N HIS A 85 -6.04 -4.24 0.48
CA HIS A 85 -7.42 -3.79 0.37
C HIS A 85 -8.33 -4.41 1.43
N ALA A 86 -9.42 -3.70 1.72
CA ALA A 86 -10.52 -4.14 2.57
C ALA A 86 -11.84 -3.96 1.81
N GLU A 87 -12.62 -5.02 1.67
CA GLU A 87 -13.92 -4.94 1.00
C GLU A 87 -14.99 -4.30 1.89
N ALA A 88 -15.93 -3.57 1.28
CA ALA A 88 -17.09 -2.97 1.98
C ALA A 88 -17.87 -4.03 2.78
N ASP A 89 -18.18 -5.18 2.16
CA ASP A 89 -18.92 -6.28 2.79
C ASP A 89 -18.23 -6.82 4.06
N TRP A 90 -16.90 -6.64 4.21
CA TRP A 90 -16.20 -7.07 5.42
C TRP A 90 -16.46 -6.13 6.58
N PHE A 91 -16.58 -4.83 6.32
CA PHE A 91 -17.02 -3.87 7.34
C PHE A 91 -18.47 -4.13 7.74
N GLU A 92 -19.34 -4.41 6.77
CA GLU A 92 -20.75 -4.76 7.04
C GLU A 92 -20.88 -6.04 7.89
N ALA A 93 -20.10 -7.07 7.56
CA ALA A 93 -20.05 -8.31 8.33
C ALA A 93 -19.49 -8.09 9.75
N LEU A 94 -18.50 -7.21 9.91
CA LEU A 94 -17.97 -6.85 11.23
C LEU A 94 -19.02 -6.11 12.06
N ASN A 95 -19.68 -5.09 11.50
CA ASN A 95 -20.72 -4.31 12.16
C ASN A 95 -21.97 -5.15 12.52
N SER A 96 -22.26 -6.16 11.70
CA SER A 96 -23.32 -7.15 11.95
C SER A 96 -22.89 -8.27 12.92
N TYR A 97 -21.68 -8.22 13.45
CA TYR A 97 -21.07 -9.23 14.33
C TYR A 97 -21.00 -10.64 13.70
N GLU A 98 -21.00 -10.74 12.37
CA GLU A 98 -20.85 -12.00 11.63
C GLU A 98 -19.39 -12.47 11.61
N ILE A 99 -18.46 -11.53 11.65
CA ILE A 99 -17.02 -11.80 11.79
C ILE A 99 -16.45 -11.00 12.96
N SER A 100 -15.41 -11.53 13.58
CA SER A 100 -14.64 -10.79 14.58
C SER A 100 -13.64 -9.80 13.93
N GLU A 101 -13.19 -8.80 14.69
CA GLU A 101 -12.12 -7.88 14.28
C GLU A 101 -10.84 -8.63 13.87
N THR A 102 -10.54 -9.74 14.56
CA THR A 102 -9.40 -10.60 14.22
C THR A 102 -9.57 -11.27 12.86
N GLU A 103 -10.78 -11.73 12.53
CA GLU A 103 -11.07 -12.31 11.21
C GLU A 103 -11.06 -11.25 10.11
N PHE A 104 -11.62 -10.06 10.38
CA PHE A 104 -11.54 -8.92 9.48
C PHE A 104 -10.08 -8.57 9.16
N SER A 105 -9.26 -8.40 10.20
CA SER A 105 -7.83 -8.11 10.05
C SER A 105 -7.11 -9.22 9.29
N ALA A 106 -7.43 -10.49 9.56
CA ALA A 106 -6.82 -11.61 8.84
C ALA A 106 -7.16 -11.57 7.34
N ARG A 107 -8.40 -11.24 6.96
CA ARG A 107 -8.80 -11.08 5.55
C ARG A 107 -8.03 -9.96 4.87
N VAL A 108 -7.90 -8.80 5.50
CA VAL A 108 -7.11 -7.69 4.95
C VAL A 108 -5.63 -8.08 4.83
N LEU A 109 -5.07 -8.76 5.82
CA LEU A 109 -3.66 -9.19 5.75
C LEU A 109 -3.39 -10.22 4.64
N ASP A 110 -4.41 -10.98 4.21
CA ASP A 110 -4.31 -11.91 3.09
C ASP A 110 -4.26 -11.19 1.72
N THR A 111 -4.72 -9.94 1.65
CA THR A 111 -4.69 -9.13 0.43
C THR A 111 -3.38 -8.37 0.23
N VAL A 112 -2.51 -8.36 1.25
CA VAL A 112 -1.25 -7.62 1.22
C VAL A 112 -0.38 -8.12 0.07
N SER A 113 -0.07 -7.20 -0.84
CA SER A 113 0.81 -7.43 -1.98
C SER A 113 2.02 -6.51 -1.84
N HIS A 114 3.20 -7.07 -1.98
CA HIS A 114 4.44 -6.29 -1.98
C HIS A 114 4.78 -5.92 -3.41
N GLU A 115 5.14 -4.66 -3.63
CA GLU A 115 5.79 -4.32 -4.89
C GLU A 115 7.15 -5.00 -4.89
N THR A 116 7.28 -6.03 -5.73
CA THR A 116 8.60 -6.57 -6.01
C THR A 116 9.35 -5.44 -6.70
N GLU A 117 10.45 -4.98 -6.10
CA GLU A 117 11.38 -4.07 -6.76
C GLU A 117 11.56 -4.60 -8.18
N GLY A 118 11.08 -3.84 -9.16
CA GLY A 118 11.31 -4.18 -10.56
C GLY A 118 12.80 -4.44 -10.70
N GLU A 119 13.15 -5.63 -11.20
CA GLU A 119 14.50 -5.89 -11.67
C GLU A 119 14.93 -4.64 -12.45
N PRO A 120 16.06 -3.98 -12.10
CA PRO A 120 16.54 -2.87 -12.91
C PRO A 120 16.64 -3.41 -14.33
N GLY A 121 15.85 -2.80 -15.22
CA GLY A 121 15.72 -3.27 -16.59
C GLY A 121 17.09 -3.54 -17.16
N ASP A 122 17.26 -4.75 -17.65
CA ASP A 122 18.31 -5.23 -18.55
C ASP A 122 18.92 -4.06 -19.36
N GLU A 123 19.97 -3.46 -18.80
CA GLU A 123 20.95 -2.73 -19.59
C GLU A 123 21.77 -3.81 -20.30
N THR A 124 21.18 -4.38 -21.35
CA THR A 124 21.96 -4.92 -22.46
C THR A 124 22.74 -3.77 -23.06
N GLU A 125 23.85 -3.41 -22.40
CA GLU A 125 24.91 -2.63 -23.02
C GLU A 125 25.34 -3.38 -24.26
N GLY A 126 25.10 -2.70 -25.39
CA GLY A 126 25.22 -3.22 -26.72
C GLY A 126 26.56 -3.92 -26.95
N GLY A 127 26.48 -5.05 -27.62
CA GLY A 127 27.65 -5.74 -28.13
C GLY A 127 28.53 -4.81 -28.97
N ALA A 128 29.77 -4.67 -28.56
CA ALA A 128 30.87 -4.31 -29.44
C ALA A 128 31.84 -5.50 -29.49
N PRO A 129 31.87 -6.28 -30.59
CA PRO A 129 33.03 -7.08 -30.90
C PRO A 129 34.00 -6.18 -31.68
N ASP A 130 34.85 -5.42 -30.99
CA ASP A 130 35.99 -4.76 -31.63
C ASP A 130 37.24 -5.63 -31.45
N ALA A 131 37.60 -6.26 -32.58
CA ALA A 131 38.90 -6.74 -33.05
C ALA A 131 39.83 -7.60 -32.14
N PRO A 132 40.37 -8.72 -32.67
CA PRO A 132 41.60 -9.29 -32.15
C PRO A 132 42.81 -8.48 -32.63
N GLU A 133 43.45 -7.73 -31.73
CA GLU A 133 44.84 -7.30 -31.94
C GLU A 133 45.75 -8.52 -31.80
N THR A 134 46.23 -9.04 -32.93
CA THR A 134 47.38 -9.95 -32.97
C THR A 134 48.47 -9.25 -33.75
N ASP A 135 49.37 -8.58 -33.04
CA ASP A 135 50.72 -8.33 -33.53
C ASP A 135 51.65 -8.18 -32.33
N GLU A 136 52.44 -9.22 -32.05
CA GLU A 136 53.74 -9.05 -31.39
C GLU A 136 54.73 -10.04 -32.05
N GLU A 137 55.46 -9.49 -33.02
CA GLU A 137 56.91 -9.59 -33.26
C GLU A 137 57.64 -10.91 -32.91
N ALA A 138 58.34 -11.49 -33.89
CA ALA A 138 59.80 -11.34 -34.00
C ALA A 138 60.43 -12.35 -34.99
N ASP A 139 60.99 -11.76 -36.04
CA ASP A 139 62.15 -12.10 -36.86
C ASP A 139 62.94 -13.41 -36.59
N ARG A 140 63.31 -14.06 -37.69
CA ARG A 140 64.12 -15.29 -37.78
C ARG A 140 65.44 -15.00 -38.47
#